data_AF-A0A132AKR1-F1
#
_entry.id   AF-A0A132AKR1-F1
#
_cell.length_a   1.000
_cell.length_b   1.000
_cell.length_c   1.000
_cell.angle_alpha   90.00
_cell.angle_beta   90.00
_cell.angle_gamma   90.00
#
_symmetry.space_group_name_H-M   'P 1'
#
loop_
_entity.id
_entity.type
_entity.pdbx_description
1 polymer ?
#
loop_
_entity_poly.entity_id
_entity_poly.type
_entity_poly.pdbx_seq_one_letter_code
_entity_poly.pdbx_strand_id
1 'polypeptide(L)'
;MRPVSFLCGQTGPETIRVLINYRLKTEYIEYLHSIKDHSRIILDPNISSDDLPDEILYGRSGYLYALLLIREEIEDSRQIITDQLIRSVVKRILQSGQTAASKLSNKSIESPLIYFWHQKGYVGSAHGYAGILTMLLEAHDYLDEEEKTNLIIPAIDFVLEQKFPKTGNYRSSLNSNEDRLVHWCHGSPGNFQTRKIFKRC
;
A
#
# COMPACT_ATOMS: atom_id res chain seq x y z
N MET A 1 -6.41 -13.53 12.25
CA MET A 1 -5.07 -12.99 12.57
C MET A 1 -5.24 -11.55 13.05
N ARG A 2 -4.44 -11.05 14.01
CA ARG A 2 -4.47 -9.60 14.34
C ARG A 2 -3.82 -8.81 13.19
N PRO A 3 -4.33 -7.63 12.81
CA PRO A 3 -3.72 -6.85 11.73
C PRO A 3 -2.29 -6.42 12.08
N VAL A 4 -1.46 -6.29 11.06
CA VAL A 4 -0.02 -5.93 11.16
C VAL A 4 0.29 -4.60 10.43
N SER A 5 -0.73 -3.82 10.12
CA SER A 5 -0.60 -2.50 9.49
C SER A 5 -0.34 -1.39 10.52
N PHE A 6 0.08 -0.22 10.05
CA PHE A 6 0.24 0.96 10.90
C PHE A 6 -1.08 1.47 11.48
N LEU A 7 -2.15 1.60 10.68
CA LEU A 7 -3.36 2.28 11.13
C LEU A 7 -4.28 1.43 12.00
N CYS A 8 -4.32 0.11 11.79
CA CYS A 8 -5.24 -0.78 12.52
C CYS A 8 -4.56 -2.02 13.12
N GLY A 9 -3.23 -2.09 13.07
CA GLY A 9 -2.45 -3.25 13.51
C GLY A 9 -1.44 -2.94 14.60
N GLN A 10 -0.69 -3.98 14.99
CA GLN A 10 0.32 -3.89 16.06
C GLN A 10 1.49 -2.97 15.70
N THR A 11 1.82 -2.89 14.41
CA THR A 11 2.92 -2.06 13.92
C THR A 11 2.70 -0.58 14.19
N GLY A 12 1.46 -0.09 14.24
CA GLY A 12 1.17 1.31 14.55
C GLY A 12 1.73 1.78 15.90
N PRO A 13 1.22 1.23 17.03
CA PRO A 13 1.73 1.54 18.36
C PRO A 13 3.24 1.31 18.51
N GLU A 14 3.79 0.27 17.89
CA GLU A 14 5.23 0.00 17.92
C GLU A 14 6.03 1.08 17.19
N THR A 15 5.61 1.47 15.99
CA THR A 15 6.24 2.56 15.23
C THR A 15 6.21 3.86 16.00
N ILE A 16 5.07 4.22 16.60
CA ILE A 16 4.97 5.44 17.43
C ILE A 16 5.91 5.36 18.63
N ARG A 17 6.00 4.19 19.28
CA ARG A 17 6.92 4.00 20.41
C ARG A 17 8.38 4.11 20.00
N VAL A 18 8.76 3.57 18.85
CA VAL A 18 10.10 3.74 18.27
C VAL A 18 10.43 5.22 18.09
N LEU A 19 9.54 5.98 17.46
CA LEU A 19 9.77 7.40 17.17
C LEU A 19 9.84 8.25 18.45
N ILE A 20 8.95 8.01 19.41
CA ILE A 20 8.97 8.72 20.71
C ILE A 20 10.26 8.40 21.46
N ASN A 21 10.62 7.13 21.61
CA ASN A 21 11.80 6.73 22.37
C ASN A 21 13.08 7.23 21.71
N TYR A 22 13.16 7.20 20.36
CA TYR A 22 14.26 7.81 19.62
C TYR A 22 14.42 9.29 19.95
N ARG A 23 13.33 10.07 19.94
CA ARG A 23 13.34 11.51 20.27
C ARG A 23 13.70 11.77 21.73
N LEU A 24 13.26 10.92 22.65
CA LEU A 24 13.58 10.99 24.07
C LEU A 24 14.96 10.41 24.42
N LYS A 25 15.68 9.85 23.43
CA LYS A 25 16.97 9.15 23.61
C LYS A 25 16.87 8.01 24.63
N THR A 26 15.76 7.27 24.60
CA THR A 26 15.53 6.06 25.38
C THR A 26 15.54 4.82 24.48
N GLU A 27 15.56 3.61 25.07
CA GLU A 27 15.63 2.34 24.34
C GLU A 27 14.47 2.15 23.36
N TYR A 28 14.77 1.96 22.07
CA TYR A 28 13.78 1.73 21.00
C TYR A 28 14.08 0.51 20.12
N ILE A 29 15.26 -0.09 20.26
CA ILE A 29 15.76 -1.15 19.36
C ILE A 29 14.90 -2.42 19.44
N GLU A 30 14.39 -2.78 20.62
CA GLU A 30 13.49 -3.93 20.78
C GLU A 30 12.22 -3.81 19.92
N TYR A 31 11.64 -2.61 19.85
CA TYR A 31 10.43 -2.36 19.06
C TYR A 31 10.74 -2.37 17.56
N LEU A 32 11.92 -1.91 17.14
CA LEU A 32 12.37 -2.06 15.74
C LEU A 32 12.49 -3.53 15.34
N HIS A 33 13.03 -4.38 16.21
CA HIS A 33 13.08 -5.81 15.97
C HIS A 33 11.69 -6.45 15.91
N SER A 34 10.76 -6.05 16.80
CA SER A 34 9.36 -6.49 16.76
C SER A 34 8.70 -6.15 15.42
N ILE A 35 8.84 -4.90 14.97
CA ILE A 35 8.32 -4.45 13.67
C ILE A 35 8.91 -5.27 12.53
N LYS A 36 10.22 -5.49 12.53
CA LYS A 36 10.90 -6.34 11.54
C LYS A 36 10.35 -7.76 11.56
N ASP A 37 10.08 -8.34 12.72
CA ASP A 37 9.59 -9.72 12.84
C ASP A 37 8.20 -9.92 12.25
N HIS A 38 7.36 -8.87 12.19
CA HIS A 38 6.10 -8.91 11.45
C HIS A 38 6.28 -9.17 9.95
N SER A 39 7.46 -8.92 9.39
CA SER A 39 7.77 -9.23 7.99
C SER A 39 7.55 -10.71 7.64
N ARG A 40 7.68 -11.63 8.61
CA ARG A 40 7.44 -13.07 8.40
C ARG A 40 6.02 -13.34 7.92
N ILE A 41 5.04 -12.65 8.51
CA ILE A 41 3.62 -12.74 8.12
C ILE A 41 3.39 -11.97 6.81
N ILE A 42 3.96 -10.77 6.70
CA ILE A 42 3.79 -9.90 5.52
C ILE A 42 4.27 -10.58 4.23
N LEU A 43 5.39 -11.28 4.31
CA LEU A 43 6.06 -11.90 3.17
C LEU A 43 5.66 -13.36 2.94
N ASP A 44 4.83 -13.96 3.79
CA ASP A 44 4.43 -15.35 3.65
C ASP A 44 3.66 -15.57 2.32
N PRO A 45 4.18 -16.42 1.41
CA PRO A 45 3.49 -16.73 0.16
C PRO A 45 2.22 -17.57 0.37
N ASN A 46 2.10 -18.28 1.50
CA ASN A 46 0.99 -19.18 1.79
C ASN A 46 -0.24 -18.47 2.36
N ILE A 47 -0.08 -17.22 2.84
CA ILE A 47 -1.20 -16.42 3.31
C ILE A 47 -1.92 -15.81 2.10
N SER A 48 -3.22 -16.09 2.01
CA SER A 48 -4.07 -15.58 0.93
C SER A 48 -4.26 -14.07 1.03
N SER A 49 -4.58 -13.42 -0.08
CA SER A 49 -4.92 -11.98 -0.08
C SER A 49 -6.24 -11.67 0.64
N ASP A 50 -7.09 -12.67 0.86
CA ASP A 50 -8.31 -12.52 1.67
C ASP A 50 -7.99 -12.46 3.17
N ASP A 51 -6.96 -13.16 3.61
CA ASP A 51 -6.50 -13.17 5.01
C ASP A 51 -5.54 -12.01 5.32
N LEU A 52 -4.70 -11.63 4.35
CA LEU A 52 -3.80 -10.49 4.44
C LEU A 52 -3.90 -9.67 3.15
N PRO A 53 -4.71 -8.59 3.14
CA PRO A 53 -4.90 -7.76 1.97
C PRO A 53 -3.66 -6.89 1.72
N ASP A 54 -3.68 -6.13 0.63
CA ASP A 54 -2.59 -5.22 0.29
C ASP A 54 -2.90 -3.76 0.62
N GLU A 55 -4.13 -3.43 1.01
CA GLU A 55 -4.56 -2.06 1.28
C GLU A 55 -3.95 -1.43 2.55
N ILE A 56 -4.20 -0.15 2.79
CA ILE A 56 -3.49 0.64 3.80
C ILE A 56 -3.94 0.31 5.23
N LEU A 57 -5.23 0.03 5.46
CA LEU A 57 -5.75 -0.04 6.82
C LEU A 57 -5.38 -1.35 7.53
N TYR A 58 -5.33 -2.47 6.83
CA TYR A 58 -5.12 -3.81 7.37
C TYR A 58 -4.03 -4.60 6.64
N GLY A 59 -3.60 -4.12 5.48
CA GLY A 59 -2.74 -4.86 4.57
C GLY A 59 -1.27 -4.49 4.55
N ARG A 60 -0.59 -5.08 3.56
CA ARG A 60 0.86 -4.93 3.34
C ARG A 60 1.29 -3.48 3.10
N SER A 61 0.48 -2.66 2.43
CA SER A 61 0.81 -1.24 2.21
C SER A 61 0.83 -0.44 3.52
N GLY A 62 -0.04 -0.78 4.48
CA GLY A 62 -0.03 -0.17 5.80
C GLY A 62 1.22 -0.53 6.62
N TYR A 63 1.77 -1.73 6.41
CA TYR A 63 3.06 -2.13 6.99
C TYR A 63 4.23 -1.44 6.29
N LEU A 64 4.20 -1.34 4.95
CA LEU A 64 5.19 -0.60 4.17
C LEU A 64 5.30 0.86 4.63
N TYR A 65 4.17 1.51 4.91
CA TYR A 65 4.13 2.86 5.46
C TYR A 65 4.92 2.97 6.77
N ALA A 66 4.75 2.04 7.70
CA ALA A 66 5.49 2.04 8.96
C ALA A 66 7.00 1.92 8.76
N LEU A 67 7.44 1.07 7.82
CA LEU A 67 8.86 0.92 7.52
C LEU A 67 9.46 2.20 6.93
N LEU A 68 8.78 2.82 5.97
CA LEU A 68 9.23 4.05 5.32
C LEU A 68 9.29 5.21 6.31
N LEU A 69 8.27 5.36 7.16
CA LEU A 69 8.23 6.40 8.19
C LEU A 69 9.42 6.31 9.16
N ILE A 70 9.74 5.10 9.65
CA ILE A 70 10.89 4.90 10.53
C ILE A 70 12.20 5.22 9.81
N ARG A 71 12.31 4.80 8.55
CA ARG A 71 13.49 5.00 7.71
C ARG A 71 13.77 6.45 7.38
N GLU A 72 12.72 7.27 7.28
CA GLU A 72 12.82 8.71 7.09
C GLU A 72 13.32 9.40 8.37
N GLU A 73 12.84 8.95 9.53
CA GLU A 73 13.07 9.62 10.81
C GLU A 73 14.33 9.19 11.58
N ILE A 74 14.83 7.97 11.31
CA ILE A 74 15.94 7.35 12.05
C ILE A 74 16.94 6.74 11.05
N GLU A 75 18.03 7.45 10.77
CA GLU A 75 19.05 6.98 9.82
C GLU A 75 19.66 5.62 10.20
N ASP A 76 19.94 5.38 11.49
CA ASP A 76 20.53 4.12 11.97
C ASP A 76 19.56 2.92 11.86
N SER A 77 18.26 3.15 11.66
CA SER A 77 17.27 2.07 11.49
C SER A 77 17.58 1.17 10.29
N ARG A 78 18.37 1.65 9.32
CA ARG A 78 18.84 0.91 8.13
C ARG A 78 19.52 -0.43 8.44
N GLN A 79 20.12 -0.55 9.62
CA GLN A 79 20.78 -1.78 10.08
C GLN A 79 19.78 -2.91 10.38
N ILE A 80 18.54 -2.55 10.78
CA ILE A 80 17.49 -3.50 11.15
C ILE A 80 16.43 -3.57 10.03
N ILE A 81 15.89 -2.42 9.63
CA ILE A 81 14.97 -2.24 8.51
C ILE A 81 15.81 -1.99 7.26
N THR A 82 16.30 -3.08 6.68
CA THR A 82 17.20 -3.02 5.52
C THR A 82 16.47 -2.66 4.23
N ASP A 83 17.21 -2.18 3.24
CA ASP A 83 16.66 -1.93 1.89
C ASP A 83 16.08 -3.21 1.27
N GLN A 84 16.72 -4.34 1.53
CA GLN A 84 16.23 -5.64 1.10
C GLN A 84 14.87 -5.98 1.71
N LEU A 85 14.61 -5.61 2.97
CA LEU A 85 13.31 -5.85 3.60
C LEU A 85 12.22 -5.04 2.90
N ILE A 86 12.45 -3.73 2.69
CA ILE A 86 11.48 -2.85 2.02
C ILE A 86 11.23 -3.33 0.59
N ARG A 87 12.30 -3.66 -0.15
CA ARG A 87 12.19 -4.23 -1.50
C ARG A 87 11.38 -5.52 -1.52
N SER A 88 11.58 -6.42 -0.55
CA SER A 88 10.79 -7.66 -0.45
C SER A 88 9.30 -7.37 -0.22
N VAL A 89 8.95 -6.38 0.59
CA VAL A 89 7.54 -5.97 0.82
C VAL A 89 6.93 -5.40 -0.46
N VAL A 90 7.65 -4.51 -1.16
CA VAL A 90 7.24 -3.95 -2.46
C VAL A 90 6.99 -5.08 -3.47
N LYS A 91 7.96 -5.99 -3.64
CA LYS A 91 7.81 -7.15 -4.54
C LYS A 91 6.60 -8.00 -4.18
N ARG A 92 6.34 -8.23 -2.89
CA ARG A 92 5.19 -9.03 -2.46
C ARG A 92 3.86 -8.37 -2.85
N ILE A 93 3.75 -7.05 -2.70
CA ILE A 93 2.56 -6.27 -3.12
C ILE A 93 2.36 -6.35 -4.64
N LEU A 94 3.44 -6.22 -5.42
CA LEU A 94 3.37 -6.34 -6.89
C LEU A 94 2.94 -7.74 -7.32
N GLN A 95 3.59 -8.78 -6.77
CA GLN A 95 3.28 -10.19 -7.07
C GLN A 95 1.84 -10.56 -6.71
N SER A 96 1.34 -10.07 -5.57
CA SER A 96 -0.06 -10.24 -5.18
C SER A 96 -1.00 -9.64 -6.23
N GLY A 97 -0.71 -8.39 -6.65
CA GLY A 97 -1.47 -7.67 -7.68
C GLY A 97 -1.49 -8.38 -9.04
N GLN A 98 -0.32 -8.84 -9.50
CA GLN A 98 -0.18 -9.58 -10.76
C GLN A 98 -0.89 -10.95 -10.70
N THR A 99 -0.83 -11.63 -9.55
CA THR A 99 -1.51 -12.91 -9.33
C THR A 99 -3.03 -12.75 -9.38
N ALA A 100 -3.56 -11.67 -8.82
CA ALA A 100 -4.98 -11.37 -8.92
C ALA A 100 -5.37 -10.95 -10.35
N ALA A 101 -4.54 -10.17 -11.04
CA ALA A 101 -4.78 -9.76 -12.42
C ALA A 101 -4.83 -10.97 -13.38
N SER A 102 -3.90 -11.91 -13.25
CA SER A 102 -3.84 -13.11 -14.10
C SER A 102 -5.06 -14.02 -13.95
N LYS A 103 -5.71 -14.04 -12.77
CA LYS A 103 -6.97 -14.77 -12.55
C LYS A 103 -8.18 -14.10 -13.22
N LEU A 104 -8.04 -12.85 -13.66
CA LEU A 104 -9.11 -12.07 -14.29
C LEU A 104 -8.84 -11.76 -15.76
N SER A 105 -7.76 -12.27 -16.35
CA SER A 105 -7.37 -11.99 -17.74
C SER A 105 -8.43 -12.33 -18.80
N ASN A 106 -9.40 -13.18 -18.45
CA ASN A 106 -10.57 -13.51 -19.29
C ASN A 106 -11.78 -12.58 -19.07
N LYS A 107 -11.66 -11.59 -18.19
CA LYS A 107 -12.68 -10.59 -17.87
C LYS A 107 -12.20 -9.24 -18.41
N SER A 108 -13.12 -8.37 -18.79
CA SER A 108 -12.89 -7.06 -19.42
C SER A 108 -12.17 -6.01 -18.52
N ILE A 109 -11.38 -6.44 -17.55
CA ILE A 109 -10.61 -5.56 -16.65
C ILE A 109 -9.14 -5.67 -17.08
N GLU A 110 -8.66 -4.65 -17.76
CA GLU A 110 -7.29 -4.59 -18.27
C GLU A 110 -6.43 -3.72 -17.36
N SER A 111 -5.73 -4.34 -16.41
CA SER A 111 -4.69 -3.70 -15.61
C SER A 111 -3.67 -4.75 -15.17
N PRO A 112 -2.35 -4.46 -15.19
CA PRO A 112 -1.32 -5.41 -14.75
C PRO A 112 -1.36 -5.69 -13.25
N LEU A 113 -2.00 -4.82 -12.46
CA LEU A 113 -2.12 -4.95 -11.01
C LEU A 113 -3.59 -4.86 -10.60
N ILE A 114 -4.11 -5.91 -9.97
CA ILE A 114 -5.47 -5.94 -9.43
C ILE A 114 -5.45 -6.24 -7.94
N TYR A 115 -6.27 -5.53 -7.16
CA TYR A 115 -6.35 -5.71 -5.71
C TYR A 115 -7.80 -5.83 -5.27
N PHE A 116 -8.02 -6.65 -4.24
CA PHE A 116 -9.33 -6.83 -3.63
C PHE A 116 -9.24 -6.72 -2.12
N TRP A 117 -10.29 -6.17 -1.52
CA TRP A 117 -10.56 -6.25 -0.09
C TRP A 117 -12.03 -6.63 0.08
N HIS A 118 -12.34 -7.65 0.87
CA HIS A 118 -13.70 -8.22 0.99
C HIS A 118 -14.39 -8.41 -0.39
N GLN A 119 -13.69 -9.04 -1.33
CA GLN A 119 -14.17 -9.36 -2.68
C GLN A 119 -14.53 -8.15 -3.56
N LYS A 120 -14.11 -6.94 -3.18
CA LYS A 120 -14.37 -5.70 -3.92
C LYS A 120 -13.07 -5.01 -4.32
N GLY A 121 -12.98 -4.60 -5.59
CA GLY A 121 -11.91 -3.74 -6.10
C GLY A 121 -12.20 -2.30 -5.71
N TYR A 122 -11.79 -1.88 -4.51
CA TYR A 122 -11.96 -0.51 -4.05
C TYR A 122 -11.00 0.43 -4.78
N VAL A 123 -11.46 1.62 -5.14
CA VAL A 123 -10.65 2.60 -5.88
C VAL A 123 -9.92 3.56 -4.95
N GLY A 124 -10.58 3.99 -3.86
CA GLY A 124 -10.06 5.00 -2.93
C GLY A 124 -8.89 4.57 -2.06
N SER A 125 -8.39 5.49 -1.22
CA SER A 125 -7.09 5.34 -0.55
C SER A 125 -7.10 4.42 0.68
N ALA A 126 -8.23 4.22 1.33
CA ALA A 126 -8.28 3.39 2.54
C ALA A 126 -8.09 1.90 2.19
N HIS A 127 -8.98 1.37 1.35
CA HIS A 127 -9.09 -0.06 1.06
C HIS A 127 -8.68 -0.44 -0.37
N GLY A 128 -8.18 0.52 -1.15
CA GLY A 128 -8.18 0.42 -2.59
C GLY A 128 -6.90 0.83 -3.28
N TYR A 129 -6.98 0.82 -4.61
CA TYR A 129 -5.84 1.05 -5.51
C TYR A 129 -5.08 2.34 -5.20
N ALA A 130 -5.78 3.46 -4.96
CA ALA A 130 -5.12 4.75 -4.73
C ALA A 130 -4.14 4.68 -3.55
N GLY A 131 -4.50 4.00 -2.47
CA GLY A 131 -3.65 3.89 -1.28
C GLY A 131 -2.45 2.99 -1.54
N ILE A 132 -2.70 1.84 -2.17
CA ILE A 132 -1.64 0.88 -2.51
C ILE A 132 -0.61 1.53 -3.44
N LEU A 133 -1.07 2.14 -4.53
CA LEU A 133 -0.20 2.80 -5.51
C LEU A 133 0.53 4.00 -4.90
N THR A 134 -0.12 4.78 -4.04
CA THR A 134 0.57 5.83 -3.26
C THR A 134 1.75 5.26 -2.48
N MET A 135 1.57 4.15 -1.77
CA MET A 135 2.68 3.57 -1.00
C MET A 135 3.79 2.99 -1.86
N LEU A 136 3.46 2.42 -3.02
CA LEU A 136 4.46 1.96 -3.99
C LEU A 136 5.26 3.13 -4.58
N LEU A 137 4.62 4.28 -4.82
CA LEU A 137 5.30 5.49 -5.29
C LEU A 137 6.17 6.14 -4.21
N GLU A 138 5.72 6.17 -2.96
CA GLU A 138 6.58 6.59 -1.83
C GLU A 138 7.82 5.68 -1.72
N ALA A 139 7.70 4.41 -2.12
CA ALA A 139 8.80 3.45 -2.21
C ALA A 139 9.50 3.42 -3.59
N HIS A 140 9.44 4.47 -4.40
CA HIS A 140 9.94 4.47 -5.79
C HIS A 140 11.42 4.08 -5.96
N ASP A 141 12.28 4.37 -4.97
CA ASP A 141 13.69 3.93 -4.97
C ASP A 141 13.84 2.41 -4.89
N TYR A 142 12.78 1.69 -4.49
CA TYR A 142 12.72 0.23 -4.38
C TYR A 142 11.96 -0.42 -5.55
N LEU A 143 11.70 0.35 -6.62
CA LEU A 143 11.14 -0.12 -7.88
C LEU A 143 12.19 -0.01 -8.98
N ASP A 144 12.31 -1.04 -9.80
CA ASP A 144 13.11 -0.93 -11.03
C ASP A 144 12.30 -0.27 -12.16
N GLU A 145 13.00 0.17 -13.21
CA GLU A 145 12.39 0.89 -14.33
C GLU A 145 11.36 0.05 -15.09
N GLU A 146 11.52 -1.27 -15.10
CA GLU A 146 10.57 -2.19 -15.72
C GLU A 146 9.28 -2.26 -14.90
N GLU A 147 9.37 -2.40 -13.58
CA GLU A 147 8.21 -2.36 -12.68
C GLU A 147 7.47 -1.02 -12.76
N LYS A 148 8.20 0.10 -12.81
CA LYS A 148 7.59 1.43 -12.98
C LYS A 148 6.81 1.51 -14.30
N THR A 149 7.47 1.17 -15.41
CA THR A 149 6.93 1.32 -16.77
C THR A 149 5.80 0.34 -17.06
N ASN A 150 5.97 -0.92 -16.69
CA ASN A 150 5.08 -2.01 -17.11
C ASN A 150 3.98 -2.31 -16.08
N LEU A 151 4.16 -1.94 -14.81
CA LEU A 151 3.19 -2.25 -13.74
C LEU A 151 2.58 -0.98 -13.15
N ILE A 152 3.40 -0.05 -12.64
CA ILE A 152 2.90 1.10 -11.88
C ILE A 152 2.16 2.09 -12.77
N ILE A 153 2.76 2.52 -13.88
CA ILE A 153 2.14 3.52 -14.78
C ILE A 153 0.79 3.00 -15.31
N PRO A 154 0.68 1.78 -15.89
CA PRO A 154 -0.61 1.31 -16.39
C PRO A 154 -1.65 1.08 -15.27
N ALA A 155 -1.22 0.71 -14.06
CA ALA A 155 -2.13 0.60 -12.92
C ALA A 155 -2.66 1.98 -12.46
N ILE A 156 -1.84 3.02 -12.52
CA ILE A 156 -2.28 4.41 -12.26
C ILE A 156 -3.27 4.85 -13.33
N ASP A 157 -2.98 4.63 -14.61
CA ASP A 157 -3.89 4.99 -15.72
C ASP A 157 -5.24 4.30 -15.55
N PHE A 158 -5.24 3.00 -15.23
CA PHE A 158 -6.44 2.25 -14.90
C PHE A 158 -7.27 2.90 -13.78
N VAL A 159 -6.63 3.41 -12.71
CA VAL A 159 -7.32 4.12 -11.63
C VAL A 159 -7.86 5.47 -12.12
N LEU A 160 -7.09 6.21 -12.92
CA LEU A 160 -7.50 7.52 -13.47
C LEU A 160 -8.74 7.43 -14.35
N GLU A 161 -8.98 6.29 -15.00
CA GLU A 161 -10.17 5.99 -15.80
C GLU A 161 -11.43 5.74 -14.95
N GLN A 162 -11.30 5.48 -13.65
CA GLN A 162 -12.44 5.21 -12.75
C GLN A 162 -13.19 6.48 -12.29
N LYS A 163 -13.00 7.61 -12.99
CA LYS A 163 -13.69 8.86 -12.71
C LYS A 163 -15.12 8.85 -13.25
N PHE A 164 -16.01 9.53 -12.53
CA PHE A 164 -17.31 9.91 -13.03
C PHE A 164 -17.15 11.04 -14.06
N PRO A 165 -17.64 10.89 -15.31
CA PRO A 165 -17.41 11.87 -16.37
C PRO A 165 -17.97 13.27 -16.07
N LYS A 166 -19.06 13.37 -15.30
CA LYS A 166 -19.73 14.64 -15.04
C LYS A 166 -19.09 15.47 -13.93
N THR A 167 -18.65 14.81 -12.85
CA THR A 167 -18.17 15.49 -11.63
C THR A 167 -16.65 15.44 -11.51
N GLY A 168 -15.99 14.52 -12.21
CA GLY A 168 -14.58 14.20 -11.99
C GLY A 168 -14.32 13.51 -10.65
N ASN A 169 -15.36 13.15 -9.89
CA ASN A 169 -15.23 12.33 -8.69
C ASN A 169 -14.81 10.90 -9.05
N TYR A 170 -14.32 10.12 -8.09
CA TYR A 170 -13.95 8.73 -8.31
C TYR A 170 -14.99 7.77 -7.73
N ARG A 171 -15.19 6.65 -8.42
CA ARG A 171 -16.01 5.53 -7.93
C ARG A 171 -15.48 5.04 -6.58
N SER A 172 -16.36 4.49 -5.74
CA SER A 172 -15.93 3.86 -4.49
C SER A 172 -15.25 2.50 -4.71
N SER A 173 -15.76 1.74 -5.69
CA SER A 173 -15.22 0.48 -6.18
C SER A 173 -15.49 0.33 -7.68
N LEU A 174 -14.81 -0.59 -8.36
CA LEU A 174 -14.91 -0.77 -9.82
C LEU A 174 -16.35 -0.97 -10.33
N ASN A 175 -17.21 -1.59 -9.53
CA ASN A 175 -18.62 -1.86 -9.91
C ASN A 175 -19.62 -0.81 -9.40
N SER A 176 -19.15 0.24 -8.70
CA SER A 176 -20.03 1.25 -8.11
C SER A 176 -20.42 2.31 -9.13
N ASN A 177 -21.73 2.58 -9.25
CA ASN A 177 -22.28 3.66 -10.09
C ASN A 177 -22.78 4.87 -9.28
N GLU A 178 -22.60 4.86 -7.95
CA GLU A 178 -23.06 5.93 -7.07
C GLU A 178 -21.99 7.02 -6.91
N ASP A 179 -22.28 8.21 -7.43
CA ASP A 179 -21.43 9.40 -7.27
C ASP A 179 -21.86 10.25 -6.07
N ARG A 180 -21.43 9.83 -4.87
CA ARG A 180 -21.80 10.52 -3.62
C ARG A 180 -20.70 10.64 -2.57
N LEU A 181 -19.65 9.83 -2.67
CA LEU A 181 -18.58 9.82 -1.65
C LEU A 181 -17.47 10.77 -2.06
N VAL A 182 -17.21 11.77 -1.21
CA VAL A 182 -16.13 12.76 -1.38
C VAL A 182 -15.28 12.74 -0.11
N HIS A 183 -14.67 11.58 0.16
CA HIS A 183 -13.88 11.34 1.36
C HIS A 183 -12.45 10.95 1.00
N TRP A 184 -11.54 11.00 1.98
CA TRP A 184 -10.20 10.42 1.82
C TRP A 184 -10.27 8.91 1.53
N CYS A 185 -11.13 8.18 2.25
CA CYS A 185 -11.27 6.74 2.08
C CYS A 185 -11.88 6.34 0.72
N HIS A 186 -12.84 7.13 0.22
CA HIS A 186 -13.57 6.85 -1.02
C HIS A 186 -13.90 8.17 -1.75
N GLY A 187 -13.49 8.28 -3.01
CA GLY A 187 -13.73 9.45 -3.85
C GLY A 187 -12.45 10.23 -4.18
N SER A 188 -12.64 11.42 -4.76
CA SER A 188 -11.56 12.28 -5.25
C SER A 188 -10.50 12.66 -4.22
N PRO A 189 -10.82 12.99 -2.96
CA PRO A 189 -9.80 13.48 -2.01
C PRO A 189 -8.64 12.50 -1.80
N GLY A 190 -8.93 11.18 -1.73
CA GLY A 190 -7.88 10.16 -1.65
C GLY A 190 -7.11 9.96 -2.96
N ASN A 191 -7.83 9.83 -4.07
CA ASN A 191 -7.25 9.58 -5.40
C ASN A 191 -6.34 10.73 -5.89
N PHE A 192 -6.63 11.97 -5.49
CA PHE A 192 -5.81 13.12 -5.86
C PHE A 192 -4.38 13.02 -5.30
N GLN A 193 -4.20 12.42 -4.12
CA GLN A 193 -2.87 12.28 -3.50
C GLN A 193 -1.94 11.40 -4.34
N THR A 194 -2.44 10.27 -4.83
CA THR A 194 -1.71 9.37 -5.73
C THR A 194 -1.22 10.09 -6.98
N ARG A 195 -2.08 10.91 -7.61
CA ARG A 195 -1.71 11.72 -8.78
C ARG A 195 -0.62 12.76 -8.49
N LYS A 196 -0.62 13.34 -7.29
CA LYS A 196 0.37 14.36 -6.90
C LYS A 196 1.75 13.74 -6.68
N ILE A 197 1.81 12.57 -6.04
CA ILE A 197 3.06 11.84 -5.80
C ILE A 197 3.62 11.33 -7.12
N PHE A 198 2.79 10.77 -8.00
CA PHE A 198 3.21 10.31 -9.31
C PHE A 198 3.93 11.37 -10.15
N LYS A 199 3.56 12.65 -10.03
CA LYS A 199 4.24 13.76 -10.74
C LYS A 199 5.62 14.12 -10.19
N ARG A 200 6.02 13.53 -9.07
CA ARG A 200 7.29 13.81 -8.37
C ARG A 200 8.29 12.66 -8.46
N CYS A 201 7.82 11.46 -8.83
CA CYS A 201 8.60 10.26 -9.08
C CYS A 201 8.88 10.15 -10.58
#